data_AF-A0A2V5WEC0-F1
#
_entry.id   AF-A0A2V5WEC0-F1
#
_cell.length_a   1.000
_cell.length_b   1.000
_cell.length_c   1.000
_cell.angle_alpha   90.00
_cell.angle_beta   90.00
_cell.angle_gamma   90.00
#
_symmetry.space_group_name_H-M   'P 1'
#
loop_
_entity.id
_entity.type
_entity.pdbx_description
1 polymer ?
#
loop_
_entity_poly.entity_id
_entity_poly.type
_entity_poly.pdbx_seq_one_letter_code
_entity_poly.pdbx_strand_id
1 'polypeptide(L)'
;TAQFFAEKLNLPVEYFNPFRNIQIDTSIDLEELAKVAHSFGEVVGLGLRNVAQCPVEMNLMPKSSLKRQQFNQKKPYFIATVFSLVAGVLAYGWFYAKIAEIKREALDRLNVKVEPLRQKQTELQGELDKLTKLKQETSQLTEWMEQRFYWADVLSELRRTLMQAEAARTRAMGVENGVWIESFTSATPGLTASPTSEAEPESPTPFYYNRLMMERYGLIPRGAPLPTEGESAATAAAPKPATPTSTNEISVVTMKCRGLNLIKYDPSANEKLAYALRDELLTSPMFDNKETKLSGDIEQVEATNSVTFSFGVTLKLKHPMKL
;
A
#
# COMPACT_ATOMS: atom_id res chain seq x y z
N THR A 1 84.22 -9.89 88.66
CA THR A 1 83.46 -11.15 88.62
C THR A 1 83.67 -11.93 87.32
N ALA A 2 83.65 -11.30 86.14
CA ALA A 2 83.87 -11.99 84.85
C ALA A 2 85.23 -12.73 84.73
N GLN A 3 86.34 -12.12 85.20
CA GLN A 3 87.68 -12.74 85.16
C GLN A 3 87.78 -14.02 85.99
N PHE A 4 87.05 -14.09 87.11
CA PHE A 4 86.99 -15.29 87.95
C PHE A 4 86.28 -16.45 87.24
N PHE A 5 85.16 -16.19 86.56
CA PHE A 5 84.47 -17.22 85.78
C PHE A 5 85.28 -17.66 84.56
N ALA A 6 85.97 -16.71 83.90
CA ALA A 6 86.84 -17.04 82.77
C ALA A 6 88.00 -17.98 83.18
N GLU A 7 88.63 -17.71 84.33
CA GLU A 7 89.73 -18.52 84.85
C GLU A 7 89.26 -19.90 85.36
N LYS A 8 88.08 -19.98 85.99
CA LYS A 8 87.56 -21.25 86.53
C LYS A 8 86.90 -22.15 85.49
N LEU A 9 86.27 -21.58 84.48
CA LEU A 9 85.60 -22.34 83.41
C LEU A 9 86.49 -22.54 82.17
N ASN A 10 87.67 -21.90 82.14
CA ASN A 10 88.60 -21.88 81.01
C ASN A 10 87.90 -21.51 79.68
N LEU A 11 86.92 -20.62 79.76
CA LEU A 11 86.11 -20.14 78.64
C LEU A 11 86.13 -18.61 78.61
N PRO A 12 86.12 -17.98 77.44
CA PRO A 12 86.03 -16.53 77.34
C PRO A 12 84.65 -16.08 77.82
N VAL A 13 84.61 -15.36 78.95
CA VAL A 13 83.37 -14.78 79.49
C VAL A 13 83.36 -13.29 79.19
N GLU A 14 82.46 -12.88 78.30
CA GLU A 14 82.19 -11.47 77.99
C GLU A 14 80.91 -11.01 78.68
N TYR A 15 80.88 -9.72 79.05
CA TYR A 15 79.66 -9.12 79.58
C TYR A 15 78.69 -8.84 78.43
N PHE A 16 77.44 -9.29 78.58
CA PHE A 16 76.44 -9.13 77.53
C PHE A 16 76.07 -7.65 77.36
N ASN A 17 76.37 -7.09 76.18
CA ASN A 17 75.96 -5.75 75.78
C ASN A 17 75.03 -5.82 74.56
N PRO A 18 73.71 -5.64 74.72
CA PRO A 18 72.75 -5.73 73.63
C PRO A 18 72.84 -4.55 72.64
N PHE A 19 73.52 -3.46 73.00
CA PHE A 19 73.60 -2.23 72.19
C PHE A 19 74.80 -2.19 71.24
N ARG A 20 75.60 -3.28 71.16
CA ARG A 20 76.85 -3.31 70.36
C ARG A 20 76.66 -2.90 68.89
N ASN A 21 75.49 -3.20 68.32
CA ASN A 21 75.15 -2.93 66.92
C ASN A 21 73.89 -2.05 66.76
N ILE A 22 73.51 -1.30 67.80
CA ILE A 22 72.26 -0.51 67.83
C ILE A 22 72.62 0.96 68.03
N GLN A 23 72.08 1.82 67.17
CA GLN A 23 72.24 3.26 67.33
C GLN A 23 71.35 3.73 68.48
N ILE A 24 71.97 4.36 69.47
CA ILE A 24 71.30 4.93 70.63
C ILE A 24 71.00 6.40 70.32
N ASP A 25 69.78 6.83 70.59
CA ASP A 25 69.37 8.22 70.39
C ASP A 25 70.13 9.18 71.32
N THR A 26 70.42 10.40 70.84
CA THR A 26 71.24 11.40 71.56
C THR A 26 70.54 11.95 72.81
N SER A 27 69.24 11.73 72.96
CA SER A 27 68.46 12.13 74.15
C SER A 27 68.65 11.20 75.36
N ILE A 28 69.33 10.07 75.21
CA ILE A 28 69.46 9.03 76.24
C ILE A 28 70.84 9.14 76.92
N ASP A 29 70.85 9.18 78.26
CA ASP A 29 72.09 9.20 79.03
C ASP A 29 72.80 7.83 78.94
N LEU A 30 73.97 7.83 78.30
CA LEU A 30 74.79 6.64 78.09
C LEU A 30 75.38 6.11 79.41
N GLU A 31 75.57 6.96 80.42
CA GLU A 31 76.17 6.55 81.69
C GLU A 31 75.18 5.75 82.55
N GLU A 32 73.92 6.20 82.60
CA GLU A 32 72.85 5.45 83.26
C GLU A 32 72.47 4.19 82.50
N LEU A 33 72.42 4.27 81.16
CA LEU A 33 72.12 3.11 80.32
C LEU A 33 73.19 2.03 80.44
N ALA A 34 74.48 2.38 80.52
CA ALA A 34 75.57 1.42 80.67
C ALA A 34 75.48 0.61 81.99
N LYS A 35 74.96 1.21 83.06
CA LYS A 35 74.78 0.54 84.37
C LYS A 35 73.76 -0.60 84.30
N VAL A 36 72.73 -0.45 83.47
CA VAL A 36 71.61 -1.41 83.37
C VAL A 36 71.62 -2.18 82.03
N ALA A 37 72.60 -1.91 81.16
CA ALA A 37 72.62 -2.39 79.77
C ALA A 37 72.41 -3.91 79.61
N HIS A 38 72.94 -4.71 80.53
CA HIS A 38 72.84 -6.17 80.49
C HIS A 38 71.40 -6.69 80.63
N SER A 39 70.49 -5.99 81.31
CA SER A 39 69.10 -6.43 81.49
C SER A 39 68.19 -6.07 80.32
N PHE A 40 68.67 -5.29 79.34
CA PHE A 40 67.87 -4.82 78.21
C PHE A 40 67.82 -5.80 77.03
N GLY A 41 68.37 -7.01 77.14
CA GLY A 41 68.39 -8.00 76.05
C GLY A 41 67.02 -8.35 75.49
N GLU A 42 66.02 -8.57 76.36
CA GLU A 42 64.66 -8.91 75.95
C GLU A 42 63.91 -7.73 75.31
N VAL A 43 64.10 -6.53 75.86
CA VAL A 43 63.48 -5.29 75.36
C VAL A 43 64.02 -4.95 73.98
N VAL A 44 65.34 -5.06 73.81
CA VAL A 44 66.01 -4.89 72.52
C VAL A 44 65.51 -5.94 71.52
N GLY A 45 65.37 -7.20 71.93
CA GLY A 45 64.80 -8.27 71.10
C GLY A 45 63.36 -7.99 70.66
N LEU A 46 62.51 -7.47 71.55
CA LEU A 46 61.14 -7.07 71.22
C LEU A 46 61.10 -5.85 70.29
N GLY A 47 62.00 -4.88 70.48
CA GLY A 47 62.14 -3.73 69.59
C GLY A 47 62.58 -4.12 68.18
N LEU A 48 63.56 -5.04 68.08
CA LEU A 48 64.03 -5.57 66.80
C LEU A 48 62.92 -6.31 66.04
N ARG A 49 61.99 -6.96 66.73
CA ARG A 49 60.82 -7.61 66.12
C ARG A 49 59.91 -6.62 65.35
N ASN A 50 59.92 -5.34 65.72
CA ASN A 50 59.12 -4.32 65.02
C ASN A 50 59.83 -3.77 63.77
N VAL A 51 61.16 -3.86 63.71
CA VAL A 51 61.99 -3.19 62.68
C VAL A 51 62.60 -4.18 61.69
N ALA A 52 62.90 -5.40 62.13
CA ALA A 52 63.53 -6.43 61.31
C ALA A 52 62.56 -7.59 61.05
N GLN A 53 62.61 -8.12 59.82
CA GLN A 53 61.88 -9.32 59.45
C GLN A 53 62.56 -10.53 60.12
N CYS A 54 61.98 -11.05 61.20
CA CYS A 54 62.54 -12.20 61.90
C CYS A 54 62.14 -13.50 61.18
N PRO A 55 63.03 -14.48 61.01
CA PRO A 55 62.72 -15.74 60.31
C PRO A 55 61.67 -16.59 61.06
N VAL A 56 61.51 -16.37 62.36
CA VAL A 56 60.48 -17.02 63.19
C VAL A 56 59.75 -15.94 63.99
N GLU A 57 58.48 -15.72 63.67
CA GLU A 57 57.60 -14.80 64.38
C GLU A 57 56.43 -15.57 65.01
N MET A 58 56.39 -15.61 66.34
CA MET A 58 55.26 -16.18 67.07
C MET A 58 54.43 -15.06 67.67
N ASN A 59 53.27 -14.74 67.09
CA ASN A 59 52.33 -13.76 67.65
C ASN A 59 51.20 -14.51 68.38
N LEU A 60 51.06 -14.25 69.68
CA LEU A 60 50.04 -14.88 70.53
C LEU A 60 48.65 -14.23 70.38
N MET A 61 48.51 -13.17 69.59
CA MET A 61 47.18 -12.63 69.29
C MET A 61 46.34 -13.64 68.50
N PRO A 62 45.07 -13.84 68.89
CA PRO A 62 44.17 -14.74 68.18
C PRO A 62 43.91 -14.21 66.77
N LYS A 63 43.99 -15.11 65.77
CA LYS A 63 43.79 -14.79 64.34
C LYS A 63 42.44 -14.09 64.06
N SER A 64 41.43 -14.33 64.89
CA SER A 64 40.12 -13.68 64.81
C SER A 64 40.20 -12.16 65.04
N SER A 65 41.04 -11.72 65.97
CA SER A 65 41.24 -10.29 66.26
C SER A 65 41.98 -9.59 65.13
N LEU A 66 43.05 -10.21 64.60
CA LEU A 66 43.81 -9.67 63.47
C LEU A 66 42.93 -9.51 62.21
N LYS A 67 42.08 -10.50 61.91
CA LYS A 67 41.10 -10.38 60.80
C LYS A 67 40.13 -9.22 61.02
N ARG A 68 39.67 -9.00 62.26
CA ARG A 68 38.77 -7.90 62.60
C ARG A 68 39.44 -6.53 62.46
N GLN A 69 40.72 -6.42 62.83
CA GLN A 69 41.52 -5.20 62.65
C GLN A 69 41.77 -4.92 61.16
N GLN A 70 42.16 -5.93 60.38
CA GLN A 70 42.33 -5.82 58.93
C GLN A 70 41.03 -5.46 58.22
N PHE A 71 39.90 -6.04 58.65
CA PHE A 71 38.60 -5.69 58.11
C PHE A 71 38.25 -4.23 58.42
N ASN A 72 38.47 -3.78 59.67
CA ASN A 72 38.24 -2.39 60.06
C ASN A 72 39.13 -1.40 59.29
N GLN A 73 40.39 -1.75 59.01
CA GLN A 73 41.28 -0.93 58.17
C GLN A 73 40.80 -0.87 56.71
N LYS A 74 40.09 -1.91 56.22
CA LYS A 74 39.60 -1.98 54.83
C LYS A 74 38.21 -1.40 54.60
N LYS A 75 37.40 -1.24 55.65
CA LYS A 75 36.07 -0.60 55.59
C LYS A 75 36.03 0.72 54.79
N PRO A 76 36.94 1.70 54.98
CA PRO A 76 36.90 2.94 54.22
C PRO A 76 37.06 2.71 52.71
N TYR A 77 37.89 1.75 52.30
CA TYR A 77 38.08 1.42 50.88
C TYR A 77 36.82 0.81 50.26
N PHE A 78 36.11 -0.06 51.00
CA PHE A 78 34.83 -0.60 50.52
C PHE A 78 33.78 0.50 50.32
N ILE A 79 33.66 1.43 51.27
CA ILE A 79 32.74 2.57 51.14
C ILE A 79 33.11 3.43 49.92
N ALA A 80 34.40 3.69 49.71
CA ALA A 80 34.88 4.45 48.55
C ALA A 80 34.54 3.75 47.22
N THR A 81 34.71 2.43 47.12
CA THR A 81 34.35 1.69 45.90
C THR A 81 32.87 1.75 45.58
N VAL A 82 31.99 1.56 46.57
CA VAL A 82 30.54 1.67 46.39
C VAL A 82 30.14 3.10 45.98
N PHE A 83 30.72 4.11 46.62
CA PHE A 83 30.45 5.50 46.26
C PHE A 83 30.91 5.81 44.83
N SER A 84 32.08 5.31 44.41
CA SER A 84 32.57 5.49 43.03
C SER A 84 31.64 4.82 42.00
N LEU A 85 31.09 3.66 42.33
CA LEU A 85 30.17 2.92 41.45
C LEU A 85 28.84 3.67 41.30
N VAL A 86 28.28 4.17 42.41
CA VAL A 86 27.06 4.99 42.39
C VAL A 86 27.29 6.30 41.63
N ALA A 87 28.42 6.98 41.88
CA ALA A 87 28.78 8.21 41.16
C ALA A 87 28.93 7.96 39.65
N GLY A 88 29.50 6.82 39.24
CA GLY A 88 29.57 6.42 37.83
C GLY A 88 28.21 6.27 37.18
N VAL A 89 27.25 5.59 37.85
CA VAL A 89 25.88 5.44 37.34
C VAL A 89 25.16 6.79 37.25
N LEU A 90 25.33 7.67 38.24
CA LEU A 90 24.74 9.01 38.23
C LEU A 90 25.32 9.89 37.12
N ALA A 91 26.65 9.88 36.94
CA ALA A 91 27.30 10.62 35.86
C ALA A 91 26.82 10.14 34.49
N TYR A 92 26.66 8.82 34.32
CA TYR A 92 26.10 8.23 33.11
C TYR A 92 24.65 8.69 32.88
N GLY A 93 23.78 8.58 33.90
CA GLY A 93 22.39 9.03 33.80
C GLY A 93 22.28 10.52 33.43
N TRP A 94 23.10 11.37 34.05
CA TRP A 94 23.15 12.81 33.76
C TRP A 94 23.61 13.10 32.33
N PHE A 95 24.62 12.37 31.84
CA PHE A 95 25.10 12.51 30.47
C PHE A 95 24.01 12.15 29.44
N TYR A 96 23.27 11.05 29.66
CA TYR A 96 22.16 10.67 28.79
C TYR A 96 20.99 11.66 28.85
N ALA A 97 20.69 12.21 30.03
CA ALA A 97 19.70 13.27 30.16
C ALA A 97 20.08 14.51 29.34
N LYS A 98 21.36 14.91 29.37
CA LYS A 98 21.87 16.02 28.55
C LYS A 98 21.84 15.74 27.06
N ILE A 99 22.18 14.53 26.63
CA ILE A 99 22.05 14.13 25.22
C ILE A 99 20.59 14.17 24.78
N ALA A 100 19.67 13.65 25.60
CA ALA A 100 18.26 13.64 25.27
C ALA A 100 17.70 15.07 25.10
N GLU A 101 18.14 16.02 25.93
CA GLU A 101 17.79 17.43 25.82
C GLU A 101 18.26 18.04 24.49
N ILE A 102 19.54 17.86 24.13
CA ILE A 102 20.09 18.36 22.86
C ILE A 102 19.39 17.71 21.65
N LYS A 103 19.08 16.42 21.73
CA LYS A 103 18.36 15.69 20.67
C LYS A 103 16.94 16.22 20.50
N ARG A 104 16.23 16.52 21.60
CA ARG A 104 14.90 17.14 21.55
C ARG A 104 14.96 18.53 20.92
N GLU A 105 15.91 19.36 21.31
CA GLU A 105 16.09 20.69 20.71
C GLU A 105 16.41 20.61 19.21
N ALA A 106 17.28 19.68 18.81
CA ALA A 106 17.58 19.43 17.40
C ALA A 106 16.34 18.94 16.63
N LEU A 107 15.51 18.10 17.25
CA LEU A 107 14.26 17.60 16.66
C LEU A 107 13.23 18.73 16.49
N ASP A 108 13.11 19.63 17.45
CA ASP A 108 12.24 20.81 17.35
C ASP A 108 12.71 21.74 16.23
N ARG A 109 14.03 22.00 16.11
CA ARG A 109 14.59 22.78 14.99
C ARG A 109 14.34 22.14 13.64
N LEU A 110 14.39 20.80 13.56
CA LEU A 110 14.06 20.07 12.33
C LEU A 110 12.57 20.13 12.02
N ASN A 111 11.70 19.96 13.00
CA ASN A 111 10.25 20.07 12.82
C ASN A 111 9.88 21.46 12.27
N VAL A 112 10.43 22.54 12.85
CA VAL A 112 10.20 23.91 12.38
C VAL A 112 10.64 24.10 10.91
N LYS A 113 11.68 23.40 10.45
CA LYS A 113 12.12 23.44 9.04
C LYS A 113 11.29 22.55 8.12
N VAL A 114 10.83 21.40 8.63
CA VAL A 114 10.06 20.40 7.86
C VAL A 114 8.62 20.84 7.67
N GLU A 115 8.04 21.58 8.60
CA GLU A 115 6.65 22.04 8.55
C GLU A 115 6.35 22.92 7.31
N PRO A 116 7.12 23.99 6.99
CA PRO A 116 6.90 24.76 5.77
C PRO A 116 7.19 23.94 4.51
N LEU A 117 8.14 23.01 4.55
CA LEU A 117 8.43 22.11 3.42
C LEU A 117 7.28 21.15 3.16
N ARG A 118 6.64 20.61 4.20
CA ARG A 118 5.45 19.78 4.08
C ARG A 118 4.26 20.56 3.56
N GLN A 119 4.06 21.78 4.04
CA GLN A 119 3.02 22.66 3.51
C GLN A 119 3.22 22.91 2.01
N LYS A 120 4.46 23.24 1.60
CA LYS A 120 4.81 23.41 0.18
C LYS A 120 4.62 22.13 -0.63
N GLN A 121 4.95 20.97 -0.07
CA GLN A 121 4.70 19.68 -0.71
C GLN A 121 3.20 19.44 -0.90
N THR A 122 2.36 19.72 0.09
CA THR A 122 0.90 19.56 -0.02
C THR A 122 0.27 20.56 -1.00
N GLU A 123 0.77 21.80 -1.03
CA GLU A 123 0.37 22.81 -2.02
C GLU A 123 0.72 22.34 -3.44
N LEU A 124 1.97 21.89 -3.66
CA LEU A 124 2.42 21.38 -4.95
C LEU A 124 1.64 20.14 -5.38
N GLN A 125 1.35 19.22 -4.46
CA GLN A 125 0.56 18.04 -4.75
C GLN A 125 -0.88 18.40 -5.15
N GLY A 126 -1.48 19.38 -4.47
CA GLY A 126 -2.79 19.92 -4.84
C GLY A 126 -2.81 20.58 -6.23
N GLU A 127 -1.75 21.32 -6.60
CA GLU A 127 -1.62 21.89 -7.95
C GLU A 127 -1.38 20.82 -9.03
N LEU A 128 -0.57 19.80 -8.74
CA LEU A 128 -0.37 18.67 -9.64
C LEU A 128 -1.67 17.90 -9.88
N ASP A 129 -2.49 17.69 -8.85
CA ASP A 129 -3.79 17.03 -8.97
C ASP A 129 -4.80 17.85 -9.79
N LYS A 130 -4.72 19.18 -9.73
CA LYS A 130 -5.52 20.05 -10.62
C LYS A 130 -5.05 19.92 -12.07
N LEU A 131 -3.74 19.95 -12.30
CA LEU A 131 -3.15 19.82 -13.63
C LEU A 131 -3.49 18.46 -14.28
N THR A 132 -3.46 17.37 -13.51
CA THR A 132 -3.83 16.04 -14.01
C THR A 132 -5.31 15.97 -14.37
N LYS A 133 -6.20 16.55 -13.56
CA LYS A 133 -7.63 16.66 -13.87
C LYS A 133 -7.88 17.46 -15.14
N LEU A 134 -7.28 18.65 -15.27
CA LEU A 134 -7.37 19.48 -16.49
C LEU A 134 -6.85 18.74 -17.73
N LYS A 135 -5.74 18.00 -17.59
CA LYS A 135 -5.22 17.16 -18.68
C LYS A 135 -6.19 16.02 -19.03
N GLN A 136 -6.84 15.43 -18.04
CA GLN A 136 -7.83 14.38 -18.26
C GLN A 136 -9.08 14.94 -18.95
N GLU A 137 -9.59 16.09 -18.53
CA GLU A 137 -10.69 16.79 -19.19
C GLU A 137 -10.37 17.13 -20.64
N THR A 138 -9.18 17.68 -20.91
CA THR A 138 -8.77 17.95 -22.31
C THR A 138 -8.65 16.68 -23.14
N SER A 139 -8.14 15.58 -22.56
CA SER A 139 -8.09 14.28 -23.24
C SER A 139 -9.48 13.72 -23.55
N GLN A 140 -10.44 13.91 -22.65
CA GLN A 140 -11.84 13.52 -22.87
C GLN A 140 -12.48 14.37 -23.97
N LEU A 141 -12.23 15.67 -23.98
CA LEU A 141 -12.69 16.55 -25.06
C LEU A 141 -12.09 16.17 -26.42
N THR A 142 -10.81 15.78 -26.47
CA THR A 142 -10.19 15.31 -27.72
C THR A 142 -10.80 13.99 -28.19
N GLU A 143 -11.10 13.06 -27.28
CA GLU A 143 -11.77 11.81 -27.60
C GLU A 143 -13.19 12.05 -28.15
N TRP A 144 -13.95 12.95 -27.52
CA TRP A 144 -15.27 13.35 -28.02
C TRP A 144 -15.20 14.05 -29.39
N MET A 145 -14.17 14.87 -29.63
CA MET A 145 -13.93 15.47 -30.95
C MET A 145 -13.64 14.41 -32.00
N GLU A 146 -12.74 13.46 -31.71
CA GLU A 146 -12.41 12.35 -32.62
C GLU A 146 -13.64 11.50 -32.95
N GLN A 147 -14.47 11.17 -31.95
CA GLN A 147 -15.72 10.45 -32.16
C GLN A 147 -16.74 11.25 -33.00
N ARG A 148 -16.77 12.58 -32.86
CA ARG A 148 -17.65 13.43 -33.68
C ARG A 148 -17.19 13.50 -35.13
N PHE A 149 -15.88 13.58 -35.39
CA PHE A 149 -15.33 13.52 -36.75
C PHE A 149 -15.53 12.15 -37.37
N TYR A 150 -15.44 11.08 -36.58
CA TYR A 150 -15.70 9.71 -37.03
C TYR A 150 -17.10 9.53 -37.66
N TRP A 151 -18.14 10.17 -37.13
CA TRP A 151 -19.48 10.14 -37.74
C TRP A 151 -19.54 10.81 -39.11
N ALA A 152 -18.81 11.91 -39.29
CA ALA A 152 -18.72 12.58 -40.59
C ALA A 152 -18.06 11.66 -41.62
N ASP A 153 -17.00 10.96 -41.22
CA ASP A 153 -16.29 9.99 -42.06
C ASP A 153 -17.19 8.79 -42.40
N VAL A 154 -17.89 8.20 -41.41
CA VAL A 154 -18.83 7.09 -41.63
C VAL A 154 -19.96 7.47 -42.59
N LEU A 155 -20.57 8.65 -42.44
CA LEU A 155 -21.63 9.11 -43.34
C LEU A 155 -21.11 9.40 -44.75
N SER A 156 -19.87 9.91 -44.87
CA SER A 156 -19.23 10.16 -46.16
C SER A 156 -18.94 8.86 -46.93
N GLU A 157 -18.44 7.83 -46.24
CA GLU A 157 -18.21 6.51 -46.82
C GLU A 157 -19.51 5.81 -47.18
N LEU A 158 -20.54 5.91 -46.34
CA LEU A 158 -21.85 5.34 -46.62
C LEU A 158 -22.48 5.97 -47.87
N ARG A 159 -22.38 7.30 -48.03
CA ARG A 159 -22.78 7.99 -49.26
C ARG A 159 -21.98 7.51 -50.46
N ARG A 160 -20.67 7.30 -50.30
CA ARG A 160 -19.80 6.78 -51.37
C ARG A 160 -20.24 5.38 -51.81
N THR A 161 -20.52 4.49 -50.87
CA THR A 161 -20.99 3.12 -51.17
C THR A 161 -22.36 3.10 -51.85
N LEU A 162 -23.27 4.01 -51.48
CA LEU A 162 -24.57 4.16 -52.14
C LEU A 162 -24.40 4.58 -53.60
N MET A 163 -23.59 5.62 -53.87
CA MET A 163 -23.30 6.07 -55.23
C MET A 163 -22.62 5.00 -56.09
N GLN A 164 -21.76 4.18 -55.48
CA GLN A 164 -21.09 3.06 -56.16
C GLN A 164 -22.07 1.95 -56.53
N ALA A 165 -22.97 1.58 -55.60
CA ALA A 165 -24.02 0.60 -55.86
C ALA A 165 -25.01 1.08 -56.95
N GLU A 166 -25.38 2.36 -56.95
CA GLU A 166 -26.20 2.99 -57.99
C GLU A 166 -25.49 2.96 -59.35
N ALA A 167 -24.23 3.40 -59.41
CA ALA A 167 -23.46 3.42 -60.65
C ALA A 167 -23.22 1.99 -61.22
N ALA A 168 -22.95 1.00 -60.35
CA ALA A 168 -22.80 -0.38 -60.76
C ALA A 168 -24.09 -0.93 -61.39
N ARG A 169 -25.25 -0.59 -60.81
CA ARG A 169 -26.54 -1.09 -61.29
C ARG A 169 -27.04 -0.35 -62.52
N THR A 170 -26.83 0.96 -62.62
CA THR A 170 -27.11 1.74 -63.83
C THR A 170 -26.33 1.18 -65.02
N ARG A 171 -25.05 0.81 -64.84
CA ARG A 171 -24.26 0.15 -65.89
C ARG A 171 -24.79 -1.23 -66.29
N ALA A 172 -25.37 -1.98 -65.35
CA ALA A 172 -25.88 -3.33 -65.60
C ALA A 172 -27.27 -3.38 -66.26
N MET A 173 -28.11 -2.36 -66.07
CA MET A 173 -29.47 -2.32 -66.67
C MET A 173 -29.69 -1.23 -67.72
N GLY A 174 -28.84 -0.20 -67.79
CA GLY A 174 -29.07 0.96 -68.65
C GLY A 174 -30.28 1.81 -68.26
N VAL A 175 -30.83 1.62 -67.06
CA VAL A 175 -31.95 2.38 -66.49
C VAL A 175 -31.46 3.07 -65.22
N GLU A 176 -31.85 4.33 -65.03
CA GLU A 176 -31.54 5.09 -63.82
C GLU A 176 -32.19 4.43 -62.60
N ASN A 177 -31.39 4.20 -61.57
CA ASN A 177 -31.84 3.66 -60.29
C ASN A 177 -31.40 4.58 -59.15
N GLY A 178 -32.19 4.60 -58.08
CA GLY A 178 -31.92 5.41 -56.89
C GLY A 178 -32.15 4.60 -55.64
N VAL A 179 -31.25 4.75 -54.68
CA VAL A 179 -31.27 4.14 -53.36
C VAL A 179 -31.03 5.21 -52.32
N TRP A 180 -31.94 5.35 -51.37
CA TRP A 180 -31.80 6.31 -50.27
C TRP A 180 -32.08 5.64 -48.93
N ILE A 181 -31.64 6.32 -47.87
CA ILE A 181 -31.82 5.88 -46.49
C ILE A 181 -33.11 6.52 -45.98
N GLU A 182 -34.02 5.70 -45.46
CA GLU A 182 -35.26 6.17 -44.83
C GLU A 182 -35.10 6.37 -43.33
N SER A 183 -34.45 5.43 -42.65
CA SER A 183 -34.18 5.55 -41.21
C SER A 183 -32.79 5.04 -40.89
N PHE A 184 -32.09 5.75 -40.02
CA PHE A 184 -30.77 5.37 -39.52
C PHE A 184 -30.81 5.38 -38.00
N THR A 185 -30.80 4.19 -37.39
CA THR A 185 -30.89 4.03 -35.94
C THR A 185 -29.66 3.29 -35.40
N SER A 186 -28.94 3.91 -34.47
CA SER A 186 -27.91 3.22 -33.71
C SER A 186 -28.58 2.32 -32.67
N ALA A 187 -28.21 1.05 -32.62
CA ALA A 187 -28.63 0.18 -31.53
C ALA A 187 -27.77 0.49 -30.29
N THR A 188 -28.15 1.50 -29.51
CA THR A 188 -27.74 1.56 -28.11
C THR A 188 -28.54 0.50 -27.36
N PRO A 189 -27.92 -0.49 -26.69
CA PRO A 189 -28.64 -1.35 -25.77
C PRO A 189 -29.03 -0.50 -24.55
N GLY A 190 -30.16 0.22 -24.64
CA GLY A 190 -30.69 1.05 -23.55
C GLY A 190 -31.52 2.28 -23.95
N LEU A 191 -31.46 2.76 -25.20
CA LEU A 191 -32.31 3.87 -25.67
C LEU A 191 -33.02 3.52 -26.98
N THR A 192 -33.97 2.60 -26.90
CA THR A 192 -34.99 2.49 -27.95
C THR A 192 -36.10 3.51 -27.67
N ALA A 193 -35.97 4.71 -28.21
CA ALA A 193 -37.10 5.63 -28.31
C ALA A 193 -38.01 5.17 -29.46
N SER A 194 -38.94 4.25 -29.16
CA SER A 194 -40.12 4.02 -30.02
C SER A 194 -41.13 5.15 -29.77
N PRO A 195 -41.64 5.85 -30.79
CA PRO A 195 -42.77 6.75 -30.61
C PRO A 195 -44.03 5.89 -30.56
N THR A 196 -44.43 5.44 -29.36
CA THR A 196 -45.70 4.73 -29.18
C THR A 196 -46.25 5.06 -27.79
N SER A 197 -47.42 5.68 -27.82
CA SER A 197 -48.43 5.85 -26.76
C SER A 197 -48.09 5.31 -25.37
N GLU A 198 -47.97 6.24 -24.43
CA GLU A 198 -48.50 6.22 -23.06
C GLU A 198 -48.99 4.85 -22.54
N ALA A 199 -48.09 4.13 -21.87
CA ALA A 199 -48.40 3.18 -20.81
C ALA A 199 -47.14 3.06 -19.93
N GLU A 200 -47.25 3.44 -18.67
CA GLU A 200 -46.15 3.31 -17.70
C GLU A 200 -45.72 1.83 -17.56
N PRO A 201 -44.42 1.52 -17.54
CA PRO A 201 -43.97 0.18 -17.21
C PRO A 201 -44.05 -0.02 -15.70
N GLU A 202 -45.06 -0.76 -15.22
CA GLU A 202 -45.06 -1.33 -13.88
C GLU A 202 -43.87 -2.30 -13.75
N SER A 203 -42.82 -1.88 -13.06
CA SER A 203 -41.83 -2.81 -12.52
C SER A 203 -42.53 -3.75 -11.53
N PRO A 204 -42.34 -5.08 -11.59
CA PRO A 204 -42.94 -5.97 -10.61
C PRO A 204 -42.33 -5.66 -9.25
N THR A 205 -43.10 -4.99 -8.38
CA THR A 205 -42.67 -4.74 -7.00
C THR A 205 -42.53 -6.10 -6.31
N PRO A 206 -41.39 -6.37 -5.62
CA PRO A 206 -41.19 -7.64 -4.95
C PRO A 206 -42.37 -7.92 -4.00
N PHE A 207 -42.92 -9.13 -4.05
CA PHE A 207 -44.15 -9.54 -3.35
C PHE A 207 -44.18 -9.17 -1.85
N TYR A 208 -43.00 -9.07 -1.23
CA TYR A 208 -42.79 -8.62 0.14
C TYR A 208 -43.25 -7.17 0.40
N TYR A 209 -42.96 -6.24 -0.52
CA TYR A 209 -43.37 -4.83 -0.40
C TYR A 209 -44.89 -4.66 -0.48
N ASN A 210 -45.55 -5.46 -1.31
CA ASN A 210 -47.00 -5.42 -1.47
C ASN A 210 -47.72 -5.88 -0.17
N ARG A 211 -47.18 -6.88 0.53
CA ARG A 211 -47.74 -7.35 1.81
C ARG A 211 -47.59 -6.34 2.95
N LEU A 212 -46.44 -5.67 3.07
CA LEU A 212 -46.24 -4.61 4.07
C LEU A 212 -47.21 -3.44 3.86
N MET A 213 -47.50 -3.12 2.60
CA MET A 213 -48.53 -2.14 2.26
C MET A 213 -49.91 -2.61 2.74
N MET A 214 -50.29 -3.85 2.46
CA MET A 214 -51.58 -4.43 2.88
C MET A 214 -51.75 -4.51 4.41
N GLU A 215 -50.67 -4.78 5.17
CA GLU A 215 -50.70 -4.75 6.63
C GLU A 215 -50.93 -3.34 7.18
N ARG A 216 -50.34 -2.31 6.55
CA ARG A 216 -50.55 -0.91 6.94
C ARG A 216 -52.00 -0.45 6.75
N TYR A 217 -52.67 -0.99 5.73
CA TYR A 217 -54.08 -0.69 5.45
C TYR A 217 -55.07 -1.64 6.13
N GLY A 218 -54.59 -2.63 6.91
CA GLY A 218 -55.46 -3.53 7.67
C GLY A 218 -56.23 -4.56 6.83
N LEU A 219 -55.79 -4.83 5.59
CA LEU A 219 -56.44 -5.76 4.68
C LEU A 219 -56.10 -7.25 4.97
N ILE A 220 -55.17 -7.52 5.89
CA ILE A 220 -54.78 -8.89 6.28
C ILE A 220 -55.05 -9.06 7.79
N PRO A 221 -55.78 -10.10 8.22
CA PRO A 221 -56.00 -10.38 9.63
C PRO A 221 -54.68 -10.67 10.36
N ARG A 222 -54.51 -10.07 11.53
CA ARG A 222 -53.28 -10.13 12.33
C ARG A 222 -53.03 -11.58 12.80
N GLY A 223 -52.05 -12.26 12.19
CA GLY A 223 -51.64 -13.63 12.57
C GLY A 223 -51.48 -14.64 11.44
N ALA A 224 -51.58 -14.26 10.16
CA ALA A 224 -51.39 -15.20 9.04
C ALA A 224 -49.93 -15.69 8.94
N PRO A 225 -49.67 -17.02 8.84
CA PRO A 225 -48.32 -17.57 8.78
C PRO A 225 -47.56 -17.13 7.51
N LEU A 226 -46.23 -17.05 7.63
CA LEU A 226 -45.32 -16.80 6.51
C LEU A 226 -45.18 -18.09 5.68
N PRO A 227 -45.12 -18.02 4.33
CA PRO A 227 -44.73 -19.18 3.54
C PRO A 227 -43.23 -19.45 3.76
N THR A 228 -42.90 -20.70 4.05
CA THR A 228 -41.53 -21.22 4.14
C THR A 228 -40.87 -21.17 2.77
N GLU A 229 -39.60 -20.77 2.72
CA GLU A 229 -38.77 -20.83 1.51
C GLU A 229 -38.69 -22.28 1.02
N GLY A 230 -39.33 -22.55 -0.12
CA GLY A 230 -39.10 -23.77 -0.90
C GLY A 230 -40.37 -24.53 -1.25
N GLU A 231 -41.16 -24.04 -2.21
CA GLU A 231 -41.82 -24.95 -3.15
C GLU A 231 -42.31 -24.22 -4.41
N SER A 232 -41.67 -24.58 -5.53
CA SER A 232 -42.19 -24.67 -6.91
C SER A 232 -41.20 -24.09 -7.90
N ALA A 233 -40.21 -24.92 -8.22
CA ALA A 233 -39.55 -24.88 -9.52
C ALA A 233 -40.49 -25.51 -10.55
N ALA A 234 -40.95 -24.72 -11.52
CA ALA A 234 -41.46 -25.23 -12.79
C ALA A 234 -40.63 -24.60 -13.91
N THR A 235 -39.85 -25.45 -14.56
CA THR A 235 -38.99 -25.21 -15.72
C THR A 235 -39.72 -24.54 -16.89
N ALA A 236 -39.19 -23.42 -17.36
CA ALA A 236 -39.31 -22.97 -18.73
C ALA A 236 -37.92 -22.51 -19.21
N ALA A 237 -37.56 -22.95 -20.42
CA ALA A 237 -36.21 -23.08 -20.94
C ALA A 237 -35.40 -21.76 -21.02
N ALA A 238 -34.12 -21.85 -20.66
CA ALA A 238 -33.13 -20.80 -20.84
C ALA A 238 -32.80 -20.55 -22.32
N PRO A 239 -32.80 -19.30 -22.82
CA PRO A 239 -32.02 -18.96 -23.98
C PRO A 239 -30.53 -18.87 -23.58
N LYS A 240 -29.67 -19.42 -24.44
CA LYS A 240 -28.20 -19.39 -24.30
C LYS A 240 -27.67 -17.98 -23.98
N PRO A 241 -26.57 -17.85 -23.21
CA PRO A 241 -25.99 -16.54 -22.95
C PRO A 241 -25.45 -15.94 -24.25
N ALA A 242 -26.10 -14.87 -24.71
CA ALA A 242 -25.48 -13.95 -25.63
C ALA A 242 -24.38 -13.20 -24.87
N THR A 243 -23.21 -13.08 -25.51
CA THR A 243 -22.05 -12.31 -25.08
C THR A 243 -22.44 -10.96 -24.47
N PRO A 244 -21.73 -10.49 -23.41
CA PRO A 244 -22.03 -9.22 -22.77
C PRO A 244 -21.77 -8.07 -23.76
N THR A 245 -22.83 -7.51 -24.32
CA THR A 245 -22.76 -6.25 -25.08
C THR A 245 -22.51 -5.12 -24.08
N SER A 246 -21.36 -4.47 -24.21
CA SER A 246 -20.98 -3.26 -23.48
C SER A 246 -22.07 -2.20 -23.62
N THR A 247 -22.72 -1.83 -22.51
CA THR A 247 -23.82 -0.86 -22.44
C THR A 247 -23.45 0.55 -22.94
N ASN A 248 -22.16 0.86 -23.06
CA ASN A 248 -21.64 2.18 -23.44
C ASN A 248 -20.99 2.21 -24.82
N GLU A 249 -21.28 1.25 -25.71
CA GLU A 249 -20.66 1.23 -27.04
C GLU A 249 -21.67 1.13 -28.19
N ILE A 250 -21.58 2.05 -29.16
CA ILE A 250 -22.32 1.96 -30.43
C ILE A 250 -21.48 1.11 -31.38
N SER A 251 -21.83 -0.17 -31.47
CA SER A 251 -21.18 -1.14 -32.36
C SER A 251 -22.03 -1.52 -33.57
N VAL A 252 -23.36 -1.46 -33.43
CA VAL A 252 -24.31 -1.89 -34.45
C VAL A 252 -25.24 -0.74 -34.82
N VAL A 253 -25.37 -0.50 -36.12
CA VAL A 253 -26.28 0.48 -36.69
C VAL A 253 -27.26 -0.23 -37.60
N THR A 254 -28.56 -0.04 -37.35
CA THR A 254 -29.62 -0.55 -38.20
C THR A 254 -30.10 0.58 -39.09
N MET A 255 -30.09 0.37 -40.40
CA MET A 255 -30.68 1.29 -41.36
C MET A 255 -31.82 0.62 -42.13
N LYS A 256 -32.80 1.43 -42.55
CA LYS A 256 -33.78 1.05 -43.55
C LYS A 256 -33.48 1.84 -44.81
N CYS A 257 -33.30 1.13 -45.92
CA CYS A 257 -33.08 1.72 -47.23
C CYS A 257 -34.33 1.54 -48.08
N ARG A 258 -34.60 2.52 -48.94
CA ARG A 258 -35.61 2.43 -50.00
C ARG A 258 -34.93 2.51 -51.36
N GLY A 259 -35.37 1.66 -52.27
CA GLY A 259 -34.95 1.66 -53.67
C GLY A 259 -36.13 1.85 -54.61
N LEU A 260 -35.85 2.36 -55.81
CA LEU A 260 -36.83 2.36 -56.91
C LEU A 260 -37.18 0.92 -57.30
N ASN A 261 -38.49 0.64 -57.39
CA ASN A 261 -38.98 -0.67 -57.80
C ASN A 261 -38.83 -0.84 -59.32
N LEU A 262 -37.94 -1.75 -59.73
CA LEU A 262 -37.63 -2.01 -61.14
C LEU A 262 -38.10 -3.40 -61.60
N ILE A 263 -39.02 -4.04 -60.85
CA ILE A 263 -39.62 -5.34 -61.19
C ILE A 263 -40.27 -5.36 -62.58
N LYS A 264 -40.73 -4.19 -63.06
CA LYS A 264 -41.28 -4.02 -64.42
C LYS A 264 -40.28 -4.37 -65.53
N TYR A 265 -38.98 -4.26 -65.26
CA TYR A 265 -37.91 -4.51 -66.22
C TYR A 265 -37.19 -5.85 -65.96
N ASP A 266 -36.97 -6.23 -64.69
CA ASP A 266 -36.42 -7.53 -64.31
C ASP A 266 -37.04 -7.97 -62.96
N PRO A 267 -37.67 -9.15 -62.86
CA PRO A 267 -38.35 -9.61 -61.64
C PRO A 267 -37.42 -9.76 -60.43
N SER A 268 -36.10 -9.91 -60.64
CA SER A 268 -35.09 -9.99 -59.57
C SER A 268 -34.32 -8.67 -59.37
N ALA A 269 -34.74 -7.57 -60.02
CA ALA A 269 -34.01 -6.30 -59.97
C ALA A 269 -33.87 -5.73 -58.55
N ASN A 270 -34.91 -5.87 -57.72
CA ASN A 270 -34.94 -5.32 -56.35
C ASN A 270 -33.99 -6.11 -55.43
N GLU A 271 -33.97 -7.43 -55.53
CA GLU A 271 -33.04 -8.29 -54.79
C GLU A 271 -31.60 -8.02 -55.20
N LYS A 272 -31.32 -7.96 -56.51
CA LYS A 272 -29.98 -7.67 -57.04
C LYS A 272 -29.45 -6.30 -56.59
N LEU A 273 -30.32 -5.30 -56.45
CA LEU A 273 -29.95 -3.98 -55.95
C LEU A 273 -29.58 -4.04 -54.45
N ALA A 274 -30.36 -4.75 -53.64
CA ALA A 274 -30.06 -4.93 -52.22
C ALA A 274 -28.75 -5.72 -52.00
N TYR A 275 -28.49 -6.76 -52.80
CA TYR A 275 -27.23 -7.51 -52.75
C TYR A 275 -26.04 -6.71 -53.26
N ALA A 276 -26.18 -5.92 -54.33
CA ALA A 276 -25.10 -5.05 -54.83
C ALA A 276 -24.69 -4.01 -53.76
N LEU A 277 -25.66 -3.42 -53.06
CA LEU A 277 -25.39 -2.52 -51.96
C LEU A 277 -24.68 -3.22 -50.80
N ARG A 278 -25.08 -4.45 -50.47
CA ARG A 278 -24.39 -5.26 -49.47
C ARG A 278 -22.93 -5.53 -49.87
N ASP A 279 -22.66 -5.93 -51.10
CA ASP A 279 -21.32 -6.27 -51.57
C ASP A 279 -20.37 -5.06 -51.56
N GLU A 280 -20.88 -3.88 -51.90
CA GLU A 280 -20.14 -2.61 -51.79
C GLU A 280 -19.87 -2.22 -50.33
N LEU A 281 -20.84 -2.45 -49.42
CA LEU A 281 -20.63 -2.24 -47.98
C LEU A 281 -19.56 -3.18 -47.40
N LEU A 282 -19.51 -4.43 -47.84
CA LEU A 282 -18.49 -5.43 -47.46
C LEU A 282 -17.10 -5.11 -48.02
N THR A 283 -17.02 -4.25 -49.04
CA THR A 283 -15.74 -3.83 -49.65
C THR A 283 -15.15 -2.61 -48.92
N SER A 284 -15.97 -1.88 -48.18
CA SER A 284 -15.52 -0.69 -47.45
C SER A 284 -14.62 -1.05 -46.24
N PRO A 285 -13.59 -0.25 -45.93
CA PRO A 285 -12.68 -0.52 -44.80
C PRO A 285 -13.27 -0.18 -43.42
N MET A 286 -14.43 0.49 -43.38
CA MET A 286 -15.06 1.03 -42.16
C MET A 286 -16.09 0.09 -41.54
N PHE A 287 -16.68 -0.83 -42.32
CA PHE A 287 -17.67 -1.80 -41.86
C PHE A 287 -17.07 -3.20 -41.71
N ASP A 288 -17.57 -4.00 -40.77
CA ASP A 288 -17.11 -5.38 -40.59
C ASP A 288 -17.76 -6.31 -41.62
N ASN A 289 -16.92 -7.02 -42.37
CA ASN A 289 -17.31 -7.93 -43.45
C ASN A 289 -18.10 -9.15 -42.97
N LYS A 290 -18.01 -9.52 -41.69
CA LYS A 290 -18.64 -10.75 -41.17
C LYS A 290 -20.03 -10.51 -40.59
N GLU A 291 -20.27 -9.31 -40.07
CA GLU A 291 -21.49 -8.97 -39.32
C GLU A 291 -22.38 -7.96 -40.02
N THR A 292 -21.91 -7.31 -41.09
CA THR A 292 -22.75 -6.49 -41.96
C THR A 292 -23.64 -7.38 -42.82
N LYS A 293 -24.96 -7.32 -42.58
CA LYS A 293 -25.96 -8.17 -43.25
C LYS A 293 -27.20 -7.36 -43.61
N LEU A 294 -27.89 -7.79 -44.66
CA LEU A 294 -29.27 -7.37 -44.92
C LEU A 294 -30.15 -7.88 -43.77
N SER A 295 -30.97 -7.00 -43.21
CA SER A 295 -31.78 -7.23 -42.02
C SER A 295 -33.26 -7.26 -42.39
N GLY A 296 -33.89 -8.42 -42.22
CA GLY A 296 -35.27 -8.68 -42.62
C GLY A 296 -35.45 -9.09 -44.09
N ASP A 297 -36.63 -9.64 -44.39
CA ASP A 297 -37.05 -9.94 -45.77
C ASP A 297 -37.18 -8.64 -46.57
N ILE A 298 -36.62 -8.60 -47.78
CA ILE A 298 -36.81 -7.50 -48.73
C ILE A 298 -38.31 -7.42 -49.02
N GLU A 299 -38.94 -6.25 -48.86
CA GLU A 299 -40.37 -6.11 -49.12
C GLU A 299 -40.68 -6.52 -50.57
N GLN A 300 -41.40 -7.63 -50.73
CA GLN A 300 -41.87 -8.09 -52.04
C GLN A 300 -43.07 -7.25 -52.43
N VAL A 301 -42.84 -6.25 -53.28
CA VAL A 301 -43.92 -5.38 -53.76
C VAL A 301 -44.25 -5.66 -55.22
N GLU A 302 -45.54 -5.87 -55.50
CA GLU A 302 -46.04 -6.10 -56.86
C GLU A 302 -45.78 -4.90 -57.79
N ALA A 303 -45.54 -5.19 -59.08
CA ALA A 303 -45.15 -4.20 -60.10
C ALA A 303 -46.13 -3.02 -60.28
N THR A 304 -47.37 -3.13 -59.79
CA THR A 304 -48.44 -2.17 -60.07
C THR A 304 -48.75 -1.22 -58.90
N ASN A 305 -48.42 -1.59 -57.65
CA ASN A 305 -48.92 -0.88 -56.47
C ASN A 305 -47.89 -0.03 -55.71
N SER A 306 -46.58 -0.18 -55.96
CA SER A 306 -45.58 0.73 -55.38
C SER A 306 -44.48 1.12 -56.36
N VAL A 307 -44.06 2.38 -56.26
CA VAL A 307 -42.92 2.93 -57.00
C VAL A 307 -41.59 2.57 -56.29
N THR A 308 -41.64 2.17 -55.02
CA THR A 308 -40.46 1.94 -54.18
C THR A 308 -40.61 0.67 -53.36
N PHE A 309 -39.49 0.02 -53.04
CA PHE A 309 -39.42 -1.11 -52.09
C PHE A 309 -38.46 -0.77 -50.94
N SER A 310 -38.73 -1.29 -49.75
CA SER A 310 -37.88 -1.07 -48.57
C SER A 310 -37.14 -2.34 -48.20
N PHE A 311 -35.91 -2.20 -47.69
CA PHE A 311 -35.14 -3.30 -47.12
C PHE A 311 -34.28 -2.81 -45.95
N GLY A 312 -34.09 -3.65 -44.94
CA GLY A 312 -33.22 -3.32 -43.81
C GLY A 312 -31.78 -3.72 -44.06
N VAL A 313 -30.84 -2.97 -43.48
CA VAL A 313 -29.42 -3.29 -43.45
C VAL A 313 -28.91 -3.10 -42.02
N THR A 314 -28.29 -4.13 -41.45
CA THR A 314 -27.57 -4.03 -40.18
C THR A 314 -26.09 -3.90 -40.48
N LEU A 315 -25.52 -2.75 -40.15
CA LEU A 315 -24.09 -2.46 -40.22
C LEU A 315 -23.43 -2.72 -38.88
N LYS A 316 -22.24 -3.32 -38.89
CA LYS A 316 -21.34 -3.30 -37.74
C LYS A 316 -20.14 -2.42 -38.03
N LEU A 317 -19.88 -1.46 -37.14
CA LEU A 317 -18.73 -0.58 -37.22
C LEU A 317 -17.47 -1.33 -36.76
N LYS A 318 -16.38 -1.23 -37.53
CA LYS A 318 -15.10 -1.85 -37.19
C LYS A 318 -14.46 -1.25 -35.93
N HIS A 319 -14.67 0.06 -35.71
CA HIS A 319 -14.31 0.75 -34.48
C HIS A 319 -15.60 1.09 -33.71
N PRO A 320 -15.89 0.38 -32.60
CA PRO A 320 -17.03 0.72 -31.75
C PRO A 320 -16.76 2.04 -31.04
N MET A 321 -17.75 2.93 -31.02
CA MET A 321 -17.62 4.21 -30.32
C MET A 321 -18.06 4.06 -28.87
N LYS A 322 -17.28 4.62 -27.95
CA LYS A 322 -17.64 4.71 -26.54
C LYS A 322 -18.49 5.95 -26.29
N LEU A 323 -19.63 5.77 -25.62
CA LEU A 323 -20.49 6.82 -25.09
C LEU A 323 -19.95 7.35 -23.76
#